data_AF-A0A016VR20-F1
#
_entry.id   AF-A0A016VR20-F1
#
_cell.length_a   1.000
_cell.length_b   1.000
_cell.length_c   1.000
_cell.angle_alpha   90.00
_cell.angle_beta   90.00
_cell.angle_gamma   90.00
#
_symmetry.space_group_name_H-M   'P 1'
#
loop_
_entity.id
_entity.type
_entity.pdbx_description
1 polymer ?
#
loop_
_entity_poly.entity_id
_entity_poly.type
_entity_poly.pdbx_seq_one_letter_code
_entity_poly.pdbx_strand_id
1 'polypeptide(L)'
;MNAITWSCALEQAAKDNVKNYSCDENFPPGDPQGRAEFYQPDYEEQGKTIEQFISEEIDDIDTYALQDVGSASVKYKDDPYTRAYANLIRATTTQIGCTKKICTDIQQYILYCITNQKSLVNGDIIYEVGVAEQCICPTGTICDPTSKLCVISITTVPVTTTTVPLTTATTTPVTATTTPRTTVTTTTATITFPISPEARFPTGVSTRCASSRMTDALRNEYVRLHNLRR
;
A
#
# COMPACT_ATOMS: atom_id res chain seq x y z
N MET A 1 -7.30 17.17 -6.85
CA MET A 1 -6.95 15.72 -6.90
C MET A 1 -7.16 15.14 -5.50
N ASN A 2 -7.64 13.89 -5.35
CA ASN A 2 -7.83 13.31 -4.02
C ASN A 2 -6.48 12.93 -3.38
N ALA A 3 -6.41 12.91 -2.06
CA ALA A 3 -5.30 12.27 -1.35
C ALA A 3 -5.47 10.75 -1.37
N ILE A 4 -4.38 10.02 -1.56
CA ILE A 4 -4.37 8.56 -1.39
C ILE A 4 -4.18 8.21 0.07
N THR A 5 -4.77 7.10 0.51
CA THR A 5 -4.60 6.55 1.85
C THR A 5 -4.26 5.07 1.80
N TRP A 6 -3.54 4.58 2.80
CA TRP A 6 -3.27 3.15 2.90
C TRP A 6 -4.50 2.38 3.37
N SER A 7 -4.87 1.32 2.65
CA SER A 7 -6.00 0.47 2.96
C SER A 7 -5.56 -0.93 3.37
N CYS A 8 -5.85 -1.32 4.62
CA CYS A 8 -5.55 -2.67 5.11
C CYS A 8 -6.34 -3.75 4.34
N ALA A 9 -7.54 -3.42 3.86
CA ALA A 9 -8.34 -4.34 3.05
C ALA A 9 -7.68 -4.60 1.69
N LEU A 10 -7.12 -3.57 1.06
CA LEU A 10 -6.34 -3.73 -0.18
C LEU A 10 -5.01 -4.41 0.09
N GLU A 11 -4.31 -4.12 1.20
CA GLU A 11 -3.08 -4.83 1.59
C GLU A 11 -3.34 -6.33 1.76
N GLN A 12 -4.45 -6.69 2.41
CA GLN A 12 -4.82 -8.09 2.58
C GLN A 12 -5.18 -8.74 1.24
N ALA A 13 -5.97 -8.07 0.40
CA ALA A 13 -6.27 -8.61 -0.93
C ALA A 13 -5.01 -8.76 -1.80
N ALA A 14 -4.05 -7.83 -1.70
CA ALA A 14 -2.75 -7.92 -2.35
C ALA A 14 -2.00 -9.19 -1.91
N LYS A 15 -1.96 -9.47 -0.60
CA LYS A 15 -1.39 -10.71 -0.04
C LYS A 15 -2.06 -11.96 -0.57
N ASP A 16 -3.38 -11.94 -0.64
CA ASP A 16 -4.16 -13.10 -1.10
C ASP A 16 -3.94 -13.38 -2.59
N ASN A 17 -3.87 -12.34 -3.43
CA ASN A 17 -3.59 -12.46 -4.86
C ASN A 17 -2.25 -13.15 -5.14
N VAL A 18 -1.21 -12.83 -4.36
CA VAL A 18 0.13 -13.39 -4.57
C VAL A 18 0.43 -14.64 -3.74
N LYS A 19 -0.49 -15.08 -2.86
CA LYS A 19 -0.22 -16.16 -1.89
C LYS A 19 0.29 -17.44 -2.55
N ASN A 20 -0.37 -17.88 -3.61
CA ASN A 20 -0.03 -19.11 -4.35
C ASN A 20 0.77 -18.85 -5.64
N TYR A 21 1.34 -17.65 -5.74
CA TYR A 21 1.95 -17.13 -6.96
C TYR A 21 3.45 -17.44 -7.07
N SER A 22 3.97 -17.78 -8.25
CA SER A 22 5.43 -17.84 -8.47
C SER A 22 6.01 -16.43 -8.57
N CYS A 23 7.17 -16.15 -7.98
CA CYS A 23 7.84 -14.85 -8.17
C CYS A 23 8.55 -14.72 -9.53
N ASP A 24 8.44 -15.73 -10.41
CA ASP A 24 8.99 -15.71 -11.77
C ASP A 24 8.38 -14.58 -12.61
N GLU A 25 9.23 -13.86 -13.37
CA GLU A 25 8.83 -12.73 -14.22
C GLU A 25 7.79 -13.06 -15.29
N ASN A 26 7.75 -14.29 -15.76
CA ASN A 26 6.80 -14.76 -16.78
C ASN A 26 5.43 -15.12 -16.18
N PHE A 27 5.35 -15.02 -14.86
CA PHE A 27 4.11 -15.10 -14.12
C PHE A 27 3.80 -13.64 -13.72
N PRO A 28 2.89 -12.93 -14.43
CA PRO A 28 2.26 -11.71 -13.94
C PRO A 28 1.10 -12.01 -12.96
N PRO A 29 1.11 -11.52 -11.71
CA PRO A 29 -0.05 -11.65 -10.83
C PRO A 29 -1.24 -10.92 -11.45
N GLY A 30 -2.44 -11.41 -11.14
CA GLY A 30 -3.68 -10.81 -11.57
C GLY A 30 -4.55 -10.47 -10.38
N ASP A 31 -5.31 -9.38 -10.48
CA ASP A 31 -6.36 -9.05 -9.53
C ASP A 31 -7.73 -9.61 -9.99
N PRO A 32 -8.36 -10.53 -9.24
CA PRO A 32 -9.66 -11.10 -9.61
C PRO A 32 -10.79 -10.08 -9.73
N GLN A 33 -10.64 -8.89 -9.13
CA GLN A 33 -11.62 -7.80 -9.20
C GLN A 33 -11.33 -6.79 -10.32
N GLY A 34 -10.25 -7.00 -11.10
CA GLY A 34 -9.82 -6.11 -12.19
C GLY A 34 -9.37 -4.73 -11.71
N ARG A 35 -8.90 -4.62 -10.46
CA ARG A 35 -8.32 -3.39 -9.93
C ARG A 35 -6.97 -3.12 -10.60
N ALA A 36 -6.60 -1.84 -10.65
CA ALA A 36 -5.29 -1.44 -11.14
C ALA A 36 -4.21 -2.05 -10.23
N GLU A 37 -3.35 -2.86 -10.83
CA GLU A 37 -2.27 -3.57 -10.18
C GLU A 37 -0.90 -3.15 -10.74
N PHE A 38 0.10 -3.18 -9.87
CA PHE A 38 1.50 -2.90 -10.18
C PHE A 38 2.34 -3.95 -9.50
N TYR A 39 3.31 -4.48 -10.22
CA TYR A 39 4.16 -5.50 -9.65
C TYR A 39 5.54 -5.49 -10.27
N GLN A 40 6.50 -5.89 -9.45
CA GLN A 40 7.88 -6.09 -9.88
C GLN A 40 8.41 -7.35 -9.17
N PRO A 41 8.70 -8.41 -9.93
CA PRO A 41 9.53 -9.50 -9.44
C PRO A 41 11.00 -9.06 -9.47
N ASP A 42 11.78 -9.51 -8.51
CA ASP A 42 13.21 -9.22 -8.44
C ASP A 42 13.94 -10.23 -7.54
N TYR A 43 15.27 -10.24 -7.60
CA TYR A 43 16.11 -11.11 -6.78
C TYR A 43 16.20 -10.61 -5.35
N GLU A 44 16.16 -11.53 -4.37
CA GLU A 44 16.20 -11.20 -2.93
C GLU A 44 17.39 -10.30 -2.54
N GLU A 45 18.52 -10.48 -3.22
CA GLU A 45 19.73 -9.68 -3.04
C GLU A 45 19.54 -8.18 -3.30
N GLN A 46 18.62 -7.80 -4.19
CA GLN A 46 18.33 -6.38 -4.47
C GLN A 46 17.63 -5.70 -3.29
N GLY A 47 16.90 -6.47 -2.46
CA GLY A 47 16.36 -5.98 -1.20
C GLY A 47 15.30 -4.87 -1.29
N LYS A 48 14.82 -4.48 -2.49
CA LYS A 48 13.94 -3.32 -2.69
C LYS A 48 12.71 -3.32 -1.78
N THR A 49 12.41 -2.16 -1.21
CA THR A 49 11.23 -1.97 -0.36
C THR A 49 10.00 -1.58 -1.18
N ILE A 50 8.81 -1.64 -0.55
CA ILE A 50 7.56 -1.20 -1.20
C ILE A 50 7.60 0.30 -1.47
N GLU A 51 8.22 1.08 -0.58
CA GLU A 51 8.37 2.53 -0.74
C GLU A 51 9.23 2.87 -1.95
N GLN A 52 10.39 2.21 -2.08
CA GLN A 52 11.29 2.40 -3.23
C GLN A 52 10.60 2.03 -4.53
N PHE A 53 9.92 0.88 -4.57
CA PHE A 53 9.14 0.46 -5.71
C PHE A 53 8.12 1.50 -6.15
N ILE A 54 7.25 1.94 -5.25
CA ILE A 54 6.21 2.89 -5.65
C ILE A 54 6.81 4.25 -5.99
N SER A 55 7.89 4.67 -5.33
CA SER A 55 8.63 5.87 -5.75
C SER A 55 9.10 5.75 -7.20
N GLU A 56 9.75 4.65 -7.58
CA GLU A 56 10.20 4.46 -8.96
C GLU A 56 9.06 4.48 -9.98
N GLU A 57 7.93 3.81 -9.68
CA GLU A 57 6.74 3.86 -10.56
C GLU A 57 6.16 5.27 -10.71
N ILE A 58 6.39 6.16 -9.72
CA ILE A 58 5.97 7.56 -9.82
C ILE A 58 7.01 8.39 -10.58
N ASP A 59 8.30 8.07 -10.41
CA ASP A 59 9.44 8.78 -11.00
C ASP A 59 9.54 8.56 -12.52
N ASP A 60 8.87 7.54 -13.07
CA ASP A 60 8.80 7.29 -14.51
C ASP A 60 8.35 8.52 -15.32
N ILE A 61 7.51 9.39 -14.74
CA ILE A 61 7.06 10.62 -15.42
C ILE A 61 8.19 11.61 -15.71
N ASP A 62 9.27 11.56 -14.92
CA ASP A 62 10.45 12.41 -15.12
C ASP A 62 11.24 11.99 -16.37
N THR A 63 11.01 10.77 -16.87
CA THR A 63 11.64 10.21 -18.08
C THR A 63 10.67 10.08 -19.25
N TYR A 64 9.43 9.69 -18.99
CA TYR A 64 8.43 9.34 -20.01
C TYR A 64 7.21 10.25 -19.91
N ALA A 65 6.94 11.03 -20.97
CA ALA A 65 5.80 11.92 -21.00
C ALA A 65 4.47 11.19 -21.22
N LEU A 66 3.41 11.65 -20.56
CA LEU A 66 2.04 11.25 -20.89
C LEU A 66 1.68 11.68 -22.32
N GLN A 67 0.98 10.81 -23.04
CA GLN A 67 0.80 10.99 -24.48
C GLN A 67 -0.45 11.79 -24.89
N ASP A 68 -1.53 11.76 -24.11
CA ASP A 68 -2.79 12.47 -24.41
C ASP A 68 -3.03 13.57 -23.38
N VAL A 69 -2.29 14.67 -23.53
CA VAL A 69 -2.35 15.86 -22.67
C VAL A 69 -3.18 16.93 -23.37
N GLY A 70 -4.45 17.04 -22.99
CA GLY A 70 -5.37 18.06 -23.49
C GLY A 70 -5.40 19.31 -22.60
N SER A 71 -6.06 20.37 -23.09
CA SER A 71 -6.22 21.62 -22.34
C SER A 71 -7.21 21.52 -21.17
N ALA A 72 -8.07 20.49 -21.16
CA ALA A 72 -9.08 20.27 -20.12
C ALA A 72 -8.76 19.05 -19.25
N SER A 73 -8.19 18.00 -19.82
CA SER A 73 -7.86 16.75 -19.12
C SER A 73 -6.62 16.11 -19.70
N VAL A 74 -5.99 15.30 -18.86
CA VAL A 74 -4.97 14.33 -19.28
C VAL A 74 -5.58 12.95 -19.30
N LYS A 75 -5.48 12.27 -20.43
CA LYS A 75 -6.11 10.97 -20.67
C LYS A 75 -5.07 9.86 -20.78
N TYR A 76 -5.48 8.68 -20.37
CA TYR A 76 -4.67 7.49 -20.48
C TYR A 76 -4.58 7.05 -21.92
N LYS A 77 -3.35 6.77 -22.33
CA LYS A 77 -3.03 6.08 -23.55
C LYS A 77 -2.13 4.92 -23.18
N ASP A 78 -2.40 3.77 -23.77
CA ASP A 78 -1.83 2.49 -23.39
C ASP A 78 -0.34 2.48 -23.72
N ASP A 79 0.44 2.84 -22.70
CA ASP A 79 1.87 3.01 -22.75
C ASP A 79 2.47 2.26 -21.55
N PRO A 80 3.27 1.21 -21.80
CA PRO A 80 3.82 0.38 -20.73
C PRO A 80 4.67 1.19 -19.73
N TYR A 81 5.32 2.28 -20.16
CA TYR A 81 6.21 3.07 -19.32
C TYR A 81 5.50 4.06 -18.39
N THR A 82 4.25 4.42 -18.70
CA THR A 82 3.48 5.38 -17.87
C THR A 82 2.21 4.77 -17.28
N ARG A 83 1.94 3.49 -17.55
CA ARG A 83 0.77 2.76 -17.04
C ARG A 83 0.69 2.79 -15.52
N ALA A 84 1.80 2.52 -14.84
CA ALA A 84 1.80 2.47 -13.38
C ALA A 84 1.58 3.85 -12.78
N TYR A 85 2.39 4.82 -13.21
CA TYR A 85 2.22 6.24 -12.92
C TYR A 85 0.76 6.68 -13.08
N ALA A 86 0.18 6.49 -14.27
CA ALA A 86 -1.17 6.93 -14.60
C ALA A 86 -2.24 6.37 -13.64
N ASN A 87 -2.18 5.08 -13.32
CA ASN A 87 -3.14 4.48 -12.39
C ASN A 87 -2.89 4.93 -10.92
N LEU A 88 -1.63 5.17 -10.54
CA LEU A 88 -1.22 5.66 -9.22
C LEU A 88 -1.62 7.13 -8.98
N ILE A 89 -1.52 7.99 -9.99
CA ILE A 89 -1.85 9.42 -9.90
C ILE A 89 -3.26 9.76 -10.39
N ARG A 90 -4.04 8.76 -10.82
CA ARG A 90 -5.45 8.91 -11.19
C ARG A 90 -6.21 9.66 -10.09
N ALA A 91 -6.88 10.74 -10.46
CA ALA A 91 -7.50 11.66 -9.50
C ALA A 91 -8.58 11.03 -8.62
N THR A 92 -9.26 10.00 -9.13
CA THR A 92 -10.30 9.25 -8.41
C THR A 92 -9.73 8.14 -7.52
N THR A 93 -8.43 7.81 -7.61
CA THR A 93 -7.79 6.83 -6.74
C THR A 93 -7.59 7.43 -5.35
N THR A 94 -8.20 6.81 -4.34
CA THR A 94 -8.21 7.26 -2.93
C THR A 94 -7.57 6.27 -1.97
N GLN A 95 -7.37 5.02 -2.39
CA GLN A 95 -6.80 3.97 -1.55
C GLN A 95 -5.86 3.07 -2.35
N ILE A 96 -4.81 2.62 -1.67
CA ILE A 96 -3.85 1.63 -2.16
C ILE A 96 -3.50 0.65 -1.04
N GLY A 97 -3.15 -0.57 -1.41
CA GLY A 97 -2.51 -1.53 -0.51
C GLY A 97 -1.52 -2.38 -1.28
N CYS A 98 -0.38 -2.66 -0.64
CA CYS A 98 0.68 -3.44 -1.25
C CYS A 98 1.21 -4.52 -0.32
N THR A 99 1.89 -5.49 -0.91
CA THR A 99 2.56 -6.56 -0.20
C THR A 99 3.90 -6.89 -0.85
N LYS A 100 4.80 -7.45 -0.04
CA LYS A 100 6.06 -8.06 -0.51
C LYS A 100 6.02 -9.53 -0.15
N LYS A 101 6.02 -10.40 -1.16
CA LYS A 101 6.13 -11.84 -0.97
C LYS A 101 7.53 -12.30 -1.36
N ILE A 102 8.15 -13.11 -0.52
CA ILE A 102 9.41 -13.78 -0.84
C ILE A 102 9.11 -15.21 -1.31
N CYS A 103 9.72 -15.60 -2.44
CA CYS A 103 9.73 -16.96 -2.97
C CYS A 103 11.12 -17.57 -2.76
N THR A 104 11.28 -18.25 -1.63
CA THR A 104 12.57 -18.79 -1.16
C THR A 104 13.11 -19.91 -2.04
N ASP A 105 12.23 -20.60 -2.75
CA ASP A 105 12.55 -21.69 -3.68
C ASP A 105 13.34 -21.22 -4.90
N ILE A 106 13.16 -19.97 -5.31
CA ILE A 106 13.84 -19.36 -6.47
C ILE A 106 14.66 -18.11 -6.10
N GLN A 107 14.86 -17.83 -4.80
CA GLN A 107 15.63 -16.67 -4.29
C GLN A 107 15.17 -15.31 -4.85
N GLN A 108 13.86 -15.18 -5.07
CA GLN A 108 13.25 -13.95 -5.58
C GLN A 108 12.17 -13.45 -4.63
N TYR A 109 11.73 -12.21 -4.85
CA TYR A 109 10.53 -11.66 -4.25
C TYR A 109 9.69 -10.96 -5.31
N ILE A 110 8.41 -10.76 -4.98
CA ILE A 110 7.52 -9.91 -5.75
C ILE A 110 6.98 -8.80 -4.86
N LEU A 111 7.07 -7.57 -5.36
CA LEU A 111 6.34 -6.42 -4.85
C LEU A 111 5.04 -6.35 -5.62
N TYR A 112 3.92 -6.24 -4.92
CA TYR A 112 2.61 -6.24 -5.54
C TYR A 112 1.70 -5.21 -4.86
N CYS A 113 1.21 -4.25 -5.63
CA CYS A 113 0.34 -3.16 -5.20
C CYS A 113 -0.97 -3.20 -5.98
N ILE A 114 -2.07 -2.87 -5.32
CA ILE A 114 -3.37 -2.66 -5.95
C ILE A 114 -4.06 -1.40 -5.41
N THR A 115 -4.83 -0.74 -6.28
CA THR A 115 -5.63 0.44 -5.90
C THR A 115 -7.11 0.09 -5.69
N ASN A 116 -7.91 1.04 -5.21
CA ASN A 116 -9.37 0.89 -5.17
C ASN A 116 -10.08 1.20 -6.49
N GLN A 117 -9.35 1.39 -7.59
CA GLN A 117 -9.90 1.69 -8.91
C GLN A 117 -9.63 0.54 -9.87
N LYS A 118 -10.46 0.41 -10.90
CA LYS A 118 -10.15 -0.46 -12.05
C LYS A 118 -8.95 0.08 -12.83
N SER A 119 -8.22 -0.81 -13.49
CA SER A 119 -7.18 -0.42 -14.44
C SER A 119 -7.75 0.55 -15.48
N LEU A 120 -6.99 1.61 -15.76
CA LEU A 120 -7.30 2.56 -16.83
C LEU A 120 -7.31 1.86 -18.20
N VAL A 121 -8.25 2.26 -19.05
CA VAL A 121 -8.29 1.90 -20.47
C VAL A 121 -8.12 3.13 -21.34
N ASN A 122 -7.74 2.94 -22.61
CA ASN A 122 -7.51 4.04 -23.54
C ASN A 122 -8.65 5.06 -23.55
N GLY A 123 -8.30 6.33 -23.37
CA GLY A 123 -9.24 7.46 -23.34
C GLY A 123 -9.82 7.77 -21.97
N ASP A 124 -9.61 6.93 -20.95
CA ASP A 124 -9.98 7.25 -19.57
C ASP A 124 -9.23 8.49 -19.08
N ILE A 125 -9.90 9.33 -18.28
CA ILE A 125 -9.27 10.51 -17.71
C ILE A 125 -8.42 10.11 -16.49
N ILE A 126 -7.15 10.50 -16.53
CA ILE A 126 -6.22 10.36 -15.40
C ILE A 126 -6.54 11.46 -14.39
N TYR A 127 -6.52 12.72 -14.82
CA TYR A 127 -6.94 13.88 -14.06
C TYR A 127 -7.40 15.02 -14.97
N GLU A 128 -8.27 15.87 -14.43
CA GLU A 128 -8.66 17.13 -15.06
C GLU A 128 -7.59 18.19 -14.81
N VAL A 129 -7.34 19.05 -15.80
CA VAL A 129 -6.46 20.20 -15.66
C VAL A 129 -7.15 21.21 -14.74
N GLY A 130 -6.54 21.43 -13.57
CA GLY A 130 -7.02 22.40 -12.60
C GLY A 130 -6.57 23.83 -12.93
N VAL A 131 -7.25 24.81 -12.34
CA VAL A 131 -6.74 26.18 -12.28
C VAL A 131 -5.77 26.26 -11.10
N ALA A 132 -4.59 26.87 -11.31
CA ALA A 132 -3.64 27.09 -10.22
C ALA A 132 -4.31 27.77 -9.03
N GLU A 133 -3.95 27.34 -7.82
CA GLU A 133 -4.49 27.85 -6.54
C GLU A 133 -5.98 27.54 -6.25
N GLN A 134 -6.71 26.92 -7.19
CA GLN A 134 -8.08 26.48 -6.97
C GLN A 134 -8.13 24.99 -6.64
N CYS A 135 -8.62 24.68 -5.44
CA CYS A 135 -8.76 23.32 -4.98
C CYS A 135 -10.23 22.91 -5.01
N ILE A 136 -10.66 22.41 -6.17
CA ILE A 136 -12.02 21.92 -6.37
C ILE A 136 -12.08 20.47 -5.90
N CYS A 137 -12.78 20.27 -4.79
CA CYS A 137 -12.90 18.96 -4.16
C CYS A 137 -14.31 18.37 -4.30
N PRO A 138 -14.42 17.06 -4.57
CA PRO A 138 -15.72 16.38 -4.58
C PRO A 138 -16.46 16.51 -3.24
N THR A 139 -17.78 16.38 -3.28
CA THR A 139 -18.62 16.38 -2.07
C THR A 139 -18.09 15.39 -1.03
N GLY A 140 -17.99 15.83 0.23
CA GLY A 140 -17.48 15.02 1.34
C GLY A 140 -15.96 15.11 1.55
N THR A 141 -15.25 15.87 0.71
CA THR A 141 -13.83 16.16 0.88
C THR A 141 -13.59 17.67 0.99
N ILE A 142 -12.55 18.04 1.72
CA ILE A 142 -12.07 19.42 1.85
C ILE A 142 -10.67 19.53 1.27
N CYS A 143 -10.32 20.72 0.79
CA CYS A 143 -8.95 20.96 0.38
C CYS A 143 -8.05 21.12 1.60
N ASP A 144 -7.02 20.29 1.69
CA ASP A 144 -5.96 20.49 2.67
C ASP A 144 -5.04 21.64 2.21
N PRO A 145 -4.88 22.72 2.99
CA PRO A 145 -4.14 23.90 2.57
C PRO A 145 -2.64 23.65 2.41
N THR A 146 -2.10 22.57 2.99
CA THR A 146 -0.67 22.22 2.92
C THR A 146 -0.36 21.37 1.70
N SER A 147 -1.06 20.25 1.52
CA SER A 147 -0.85 19.33 0.40
C SER A 147 -1.56 19.74 -0.89
N LYS A 148 -2.55 20.65 -0.82
CA LYS A 148 -3.43 21.03 -1.94
C LYS A 148 -4.24 19.85 -2.51
N LEU A 149 -4.37 18.78 -1.73
CA LEU A 149 -5.17 17.61 -2.08
C LEU A 149 -6.51 17.59 -1.36
N CYS A 150 -7.48 16.91 -1.95
CA CYS A 150 -8.79 16.70 -1.37
C CYS A 150 -8.72 15.56 -0.36
N VAL A 151 -8.90 15.88 0.92
CA VAL A 151 -8.90 14.95 2.05
C VAL A 151 -10.32 14.77 2.58
N ILE A 152 -10.61 13.61 3.17
CA ILE A 152 -11.93 13.34 3.75
C ILE A 152 -12.20 14.34 4.89
N SER A 153 -13.36 15.00 4.84
CA SER A 153 -13.80 15.87 5.92
C SER A 153 -14.25 15.00 7.10
N ILE A 154 -13.39 14.84 8.12
CA ILE A 154 -13.83 14.29 9.40
C ILE A 154 -14.67 15.36 10.11
N THR A 155 -15.97 15.40 9.81
CA THR A 155 -16.91 16.07 10.69
C THR A 155 -16.89 15.30 12.00
N THR A 156 -16.23 15.85 13.01
CA THR A 156 -16.27 15.34 14.38
C THR A 156 -17.71 15.41 14.87
N VAL A 157 -18.47 14.33 14.65
CA VAL A 157 -19.74 14.14 15.33
C VAL A 157 -19.42 14.15 16.82
N PRO A 158 -20.04 15.02 17.65
CA PRO A 158 -19.86 14.93 19.09
C PRO A 158 -20.32 13.54 19.52
N VAL A 159 -19.37 12.74 20.01
CA VAL A 159 -19.65 11.45 20.64
C VAL A 159 -20.60 11.74 21.78
N THR A 160 -21.88 11.44 21.58
CA THR A 160 -22.86 11.46 22.67
C THR A 160 -22.53 10.24 23.50
N THR A 161 -21.80 10.43 24.58
CA THR A 161 -21.48 9.39 25.55
C THR A 161 -22.77 8.94 26.22
N THR A 162 -23.41 7.91 25.68
CA THR A 162 -24.45 7.17 26.39
C THR A 162 -23.76 6.27 27.41
N THR A 163 -23.68 6.75 28.65
CA THR A 163 -23.27 5.98 29.82
C THR A 163 -24.29 4.87 30.08
N VAL A 164 -23.94 3.64 29.72
CA VAL A 164 -24.67 2.44 30.16
C VAL A 164 -24.14 2.04 31.55
N PRO A 165 -25.00 1.74 32.54
CA PRO A 165 -24.56 1.38 33.88
C PRO A 165 -23.89 0.00 33.90
N LEU A 166 -22.75 -0.06 34.59
CA LEU A 166 -21.97 -1.24 34.91
C LEU A 166 -22.80 -2.22 35.75
N THR A 167 -23.13 -3.39 35.20
CA THR A 167 -23.66 -4.52 35.97
C THR A 167 -22.53 -5.51 36.25
N THR A 168 -22.19 -5.62 37.53
CA THR A 168 -21.16 -6.50 38.09
C THR A 168 -21.63 -7.95 37.99
N ALA A 169 -20.93 -8.77 37.21
CA ALA A 169 -21.07 -10.23 37.25
C ALA A 169 -19.77 -10.83 37.80
N THR A 170 -19.86 -11.36 39.02
CA THR A 170 -18.81 -12.12 39.71
C THR A 170 -18.77 -13.53 39.15
N THR A 171 -17.65 -13.92 38.53
CA THR A 171 -17.35 -15.33 38.23
C THR A 171 -15.95 -15.67 38.72
N THR A 172 -15.90 -16.75 39.49
CA THR A 172 -14.78 -17.37 40.19
C THR A 172 -13.64 -17.83 39.27
N PRO A 173 -12.38 -17.84 39.76
CA PRO A 173 -11.24 -18.35 39.00
C PRO A 173 -11.22 -19.89 39.00
N VAL A 174 -11.21 -20.49 37.81
CA VAL A 174 -10.90 -21.92 37.62
C VAL A 174 -9.43 -22.05 37.29
N THR A 175 -8.70 -22.73 38.17
CA THR A 175 -7.28 -23.08 38.03
C THR A 175 -7.10 -24.14 36.94
N ALA A 176 -6.41 -23.79 35.85
CA ALA A 176 -5.97 -24.75 34.85
C ALA A 176 -4.51 -25.14 35.10
N THR A 177 -4.29 -26.39 35.46
CA THR A 177 -2.97 -27.03 35.65
C THR A 177 -2.33 -27.30 34.29
N THR A 178 -1.18 -26.69 33.99
CA THR A 178 -0.39 -26.98 32.79
C THR A 178 0.79 -27.88 33.12
N THR A 179 0.85 -29.02 32.43
CA THR A 179 1.97 -29.98 32.47
C THR A 179 3.08 -29.52 31.51
N PRO A 180 4.36 -29.52 31.90
CA PRO A 180 5.44 -29.12 30.99
C PRO A 180 5.73 -30.22 29.95
N ARG A 181 5.68 -29.86 28.66
CA ARG A 181 6.12 -30.70 27.54
C ARG A 181 7.58 -30.37 27.22
N THR A 182 8.42 -31.40 27.25
CA THR A 182 9.83 -31.38 26.89
C THR A 182 10.00 -31.13 25.39
N THR A 183 10.71 -30.06 25.02
CA THR A 183 11.13 -29.80 23.63
C THR A 183 12.59 -30.16 23.48
N VAL A 184 12.87 -31.05 22.52
CA VAL A 184 14.20 -31.54 22.17
C VAL A 184 14.94 -30.47 21.36
N THR A 185 16.19 -30.20 21.76
CA THR A 185 17.15 -29.31 21.12
C THR A 185 17.57 -29.86 19.75
N THR A 186 17.53 -29.04 18.70
CA THR A 186 18.27 -29.30 17.45
C THR A 186 19.17 -28.10 17.18
N THR A 187 20.47 -28.31 17.36
CA THR A 187 21.51 -27.31 17.14
C THR A 187 21.93 -27.35 15.67
N THR A 188 21.47 -26.40 14.87
CA THR A 188 22.01 -26.17 13.52
C THR A 188 22.92 -24.96 13.58
N ALA A 189 24.21 -25.14 13.31
CA ALA A 189 25.19 -24.07 13.25
C ALA A 189 24.94 -23.23 11.99
N THR A 190 24.43 -22.01 12.16
CA THR A 190 24.29 -21.02 11.09
C THR A 190 25.56 -20.18 11.03
N ILE A 191 26.24 -20.19 9.88
CA ILE A 191 27.32 -19.25 9.57
C ILE A 191 26.67 -17.89 9.31
N THR A 192 26.74 -16.99 10.29
CA THR A 192 26.24 -15.61 10.17
C THR A 192 27.33 -14.70 9.61
N PHE A 193 27.15 -14.23 8.38
CA PHE A 193 27.82 -13.02 7.91
C PHE A 193 27.18 -11.80 8.61
N PRO A 194 27.96 -10.78 9.01
CA PRO A 194 27.40 -9.58 9.61
C PRO A 194 26.60 -8.80 8.57
N ILE A 195 25.27 -8.85 8.71
CA ILE A 195 24.34 -7.97 7.99
C ILE A 195 24.64 -6.53 8.42
N SER A 196 24.87 -5.62 7.47
CA SER A 196 25.07 -4.20 7.77
C SER A 196 23.90 -3.69 8.64
N PRO A 197 24.18 -2.86 9.66
CA PRO A 197 23.14 -2.28 10.51
C PRO A 197 22.10 -1.48 9.72
N GLU A 198 22.49 -0.94 8.55
CA GLU A 198 21.64 -0.16 7.67
C GLU A 198 20.74 -1.00 6.74
N ALA A 199 21.02 -2.29 6.55
CA ALA A 199 20.28 -3.18 5.65
C ALA A 199 19.08 -3.90 6.32
N ARG A 200 18.58 -3.37 7.44
CA ARG A 200 17.43 -3.93 8.16
C ARG A 200 16.18 -3.16 7.80
N PHE A 201 15.13 -3.88 7.43
CA PHE A 201 13.77 -3.31 7.37
C PHE A 201 13.51 -2.55 8.67
N PRO A 202 12.97 -1.33 8.60
CA PRO A 202 12.64 -0.58 9.81
C PRO A 202 11.68 -1.41 10.64
N THR A 203 12.16 -1.87 11.79
CA THR A 203 11.36 -2.58 12.78
C THR A 203 10.46 -1.57 13.46
N GLY A 204 9.17 -1.85 13.56
CA GLY A 204 8.22 -0.91 14.13
C GLY A 204 6.89 -1.55 14.41
N VAL A 205 6.04 -0.81 15.14
CA VAL A 205 4.68 -1.25 15.39
C VAL A 205 3.89 -1.31 14.07
N SER A 206 3.05 -2.33 13.95
CA SER A 206 2.07 -2.45 12.88
C SER A 206 0.69 -2.60 13.49
N THR A 207 0.22 -1.51 14.11
CA THR A 207 -1.10 -1.43 14.74
C THR A 207 -2.19 -1.11 13.73
N ARG A 208 -1.86 -0.46 12.60
CA ARG A 208 -2.87 -0.09 11.58
C ARG A 208 -3.39 -1.32 10.83
N CYS A 209 -2.49 -2.21 10.41
CA CYS A 209 -2.85 -3.48 9.79
C CYS A 209 -2.05 -4.62 10.43
N ALA A 210 -2.64 -5.81 10.59
CA ALA A 210 -1.93 -6.98 11.11
C ALA A 210 -0.90 -7.50 10.08
N SER A 211 0.36 -7.06 10.20
CA SER A 211 1.46 -7.41 9.28
C SER A 211 2.80 -7.12 9.95
N SER A 212 3.77 -8.02 9.91
CA SER A 212 5.08 -7.77 10.54
C SER A 212 6.07 -7.01 9.64
N ARG A 213 5.78 -6.89 8.34
CA ARG A 213 6.72 -6.31 7.35
C ARG A 213 6.37 -4.91 6.87
N MET A 214 5.08 -4.57 6.79
CA MET A 214 4.63 -3.19 6.61
C MET A 214 4.38 -2.60 7.98
N THR A 215 5.23 -1.69 8.43
CA THR A 215 5.05 -0.98 9.70
C THR A 215 4.18 0.26 9.49
N ASP A 216 3.65 0.81 10.57
CA ASP A 216 2.84 2.04 10.49
C ASP A 216 3.67 3.23 10.00
N ALA A 217 4.97 3.26 10.34
CA ALA A 217 5.91 4.26 9.85
C ALA A 217 6.06 4.19 8.32
N LEU A 218 6.26 2.98 7.79
CA LEU A 218 6.38 2.73 6.35
C LEU A 218 5.12 3.15 5.59
N ARG A 219 3.94 2.77 6.09
CA ARG A 219 2.65 3.19 5.52
C ARG A 219 2.48 4.71 5.49
N ASN A 220 2.86 5.37 6.57
CA ASN A 220 2.73 6.83 6.69
C ASN A 220 3.70 7.54 5.74
N GLU A 221 4.94 7.09 5.67
CA GLU A 221 5.96 7.69 4.82
C GLU A 221 5.61 7.54 3.34
N TYR A 222 5.12 6.36 2.96
CA TYR A 222 4.60 6.12 1.64
C TYR A 222 3.47 7.11 1.29
N VAL A 223 2.43 7.18 2.13
CA VAL A 223 1.28 8.08 1.89
C VAL A 223 1.75 9.54 1.78
N ARG A 224 2.73 9.95 2.58
CA ARG A 224 3.30 11.29 2.57
C ARG A 224 4.02 11.59 1.26
N LEU A 225 4.91 10.71 0.81
CA LEU A 225 5.68 10.88 -0.43
C LEU A 225 4.78 10.83 -1.67
N HIS A 226 3.81 9.91 -1.70
CA HIS A 226 2.87 9.80 -2.81
C HIS A 226 2.01 11.05 -2.97
N ASN A 227 1.47 11.54 -1.85
CA ASN A 227 0.65 12.75 -1.86
C ASN A 227 1.47 14.02 -2.11
N LEU A 228 2.79 14.00 -1.92
CA LEU A 228 3.66 15.13 -2.27
C LEU A 228 3.86 15.27 -3.79
N ARG A 229 3.86 14.15 -4.53
CA ARG A 229 4.06 14.13 -5.99
C ARG A 229 2.77 14.30 -6.80
N ARG A 230 1.62 14.39 -6.13
CA ARG A 230 0.29 14.66 -6.74
C ARG A 230 0.02 16.15 -6.82
#